data_AF-A0A1M6HXM3-F1
#
_entry.id   AF-A0A1M6HXM3-F1
#
_cell.length_a   1.000
_cell.length_b   1.000
_cell.length_c   1.000
_cell.angle_alpha   90.00
_cell.angle_beta   90.00
_cell.angle_gamma   90.00
#
_symmetry.space_group_name_H-M   'P 1'
#
loop_
_entity.id
_entity.type
_entity.pdbx_description
1 polymer ?
#
loop_
_entity_poly.entity_id
_entity_poly.type
_entity_poly.pdbx_seq_one_letter_code
_entity_poly.pdbx_strand_id
1 'polypeptide(L)'
;MKKITHTVIMFISMITKTKKSSYYLYYKHYDSIVDKYRNGQYYGNLLKRIKNDKKINSDAEIALVKNKLLNKIGERDVIKKFGKPVFKFNHDNLPNINILLYREKLGKHKVKTEYHFFKNSLFLYSYTFSNLSSNDKSEMLEVIQKKYFNGDSIDFKNEYIADKNSNLILVNNNDLSFSIYYLCDLKTAFDKISEYMDFKKTEAIRKEEFIKKKLYKKL
;
A
#
# COMPACT_ATOMS: atom_id res chain seq x y z
N MET A 1 4.31 20.22 -28.12
CA MET A 1 5.77 20.37 -27.90
C MET A 1 6.14 19.97 -26.46
N LYS A 2 6.53 18.72 -26.22
CA LYS A 2 7.03 18.20 -24.92
C LYS A 2 8.01 17.04 -25.14
N LYS A 3 9.09 17.27 -25.89
CA LYS A 3 10.18 16.27 -26.08
C LYS A 3 11.56 16.77 -25.60
N ILE A 4 11.64 17.99 -25.10
CA ILE A 4 12.93 18.66 -24.82
C ILE A 4 13.46 18.36 -23.40
N THR A 5 12.62 17.93 -22.46
CA THR A 5 13.04 17.73 -21.07
C THR A 5 13.90 16.48 -20.84
N HIS A 6 13.70 15.40 -21.60
CA HIS A 6 14.47 14.16 -21.42
C HIS A 6 15.90 14.27 -21.96
N THR A 7 16.07 14.91 -23.12
CA THR A 7 17.38 15.05 -23.78
C THR A 7 18.31 15.97 -22.99
N VAL A 8 17.78 17.03 -22.37
CA VAL A 8 18.56 17.97 -21.55
C VAL A 8 19.06 17.31 -20.26
N ILE A 9 18.25 16.44 -19.63
CA ILE A 9 18.65 15.68 -18.43
C ILE A 9 19.76 14.66 -18.77
N MET A 10 19.68 14.01 -19.94
CA MET A 10 20.72 13.10 -20.43
C MET A 10 22.08 13.80 -20.60
N PHE A 11 22.09 15.01 -21.18
CA PHE A 11 23.31 15.79 -21.40
C PHE A 11 23.96 16.26 -20.08
N ILE A 12 23.18 16.77 -19.13
CA ILE A 12 23.70 17.19 -17.82
C ILE A 12 24.33 16.00 -17.07
N SER A 13 23.75 14.80 -17.23
CA SER A 13 24.24 13.56 -16.60
C SER A 13 25.55 13.00 -17.18
N MET A 14 25.95 13.45 -18.38
CA MET A 14 27.24 13.06 -18.98
C MET A 14 28.38 13.93 -18.48
N ILE A 15 28.10 15.17 -18.07
CA ILE A 15 29.10 16.14 -17.61
C ILE A 15 29.42 15.93 -16.11
N THR A 16 28.47 15.42 -15.32
CA THR A 16 28.70 15.12 -13.89
C THR A 16 29.03 13.65 -13.68
N LYS A 17 30.32 13.34 -13.51
CA LYS A 17 30.85 12.01 -13.15
C LYS A 17 30.49 11.67 -11.69
N THR A 18 29.21 11.58 -11.33
CA THR A 18 28.77 11.36 -9.94
C THR A 18 27.46 10.54 -9.87
N LYS A 19 27.54 9.34 -9.27
CA LYS A 19 26.45 8.52 -8.69
C LYS A 19 25.19 8.26 -9.56
N LYS A 20 25.34 7.62 -10.73
CA LYS A 20 24.19 7.18 -11.58
C LYS A 20 23.40 5.97 -11.04
N SER A 21 24.00 5.08 -10.23
CA SER A 21 23.34 3.81 -9.86
C SER A 21 22.16 3.99 -8.90
N SER A 22 22.28 4.87 -7.89
CA SER A 22 21.24 5.02 -6.85
C SER A 22 19.99 5.73 -7.36
N TYR A 23 20.12 6.65 -8.32
CA TYR A 23 19.02 7.45 -8.85
C TYR A 23 18.11 6.65 -9.80
N TYR A 24 18.68 5.78 -10.63
CA TYR A 24 17.89 4.94 -11.54
C TYR A 24 17.10 3.84 -10.80
N LEU A 25 17.71 3.22 -9.78
CA LEU A 25 17.05 2.27 -8.87
C LEU A 25 15.90 2.91 -8.08
N TYR A 26 16.01 4.21 -7.79
CA TYR A 26 14.97 4.98 -7.09
C TYR A 26 13.71 5.15 -7.94
N TYR A 27 13.84 5.52 -9.21
CA TYR A 27 12.72 5.67 -10.15
C TYR A 27 12.05 4.35 -10.51
N LYS A 28 12.82 3.28 -10.76
CA LYS A 28 12.23 1.97 -11.06
C LYS A 28 11.39 1.41 -9.91
N HIS A 29 11.81 1.69 -8.67
CA HIS A 29 11.02 1.31 -7.50
C HIS A 29 9.74 2.15 -7.35
N TYR A 30 9.80 3.43 -7.73
CA TYR A 30 8.62 4.29 -7.80
C TYR A 30 7.59 3.78 -8.80
N ASP A 31 8.02 3.49 -10.04
CA ASP A 31 7.12 2.98 -11.09
C ASP A 31 6.42 1.69 -10.61
N SER A 32 7.15 0.81 -9.92
CA SER A 32 6.56 -0.42 -9.37
C SER A 32 5.45 -0.18 -8.32
N ILE A 33 5.56 0.88 -7.52
CA ILE A 33 4.53 1.22 -6.51
C ILE A 33 3.33 1.89 -7.20
N VAL A 34 3.56 2.78 -8.16
CA VAL A 34 2.47 3.37 -8.95
C VAL A 34 1.72 2.27 -9.69
N ASP A 35 2.43 1.35 -10.34
CA ASP A 35 1.84 0.23 -11.06
C ASP A 35 1.07 -0.72 -10.14
N LYS A 36 1.62 -1.03 -8.95
CA LYS A 36 0.97 -1.85 -7.91
C LYS A 36 -0.44 -1.35 -7.58
N TYR A 37 -0.62 -0.03 -7.49
CA TYR A 37 -1.89 0.57 -7.10
C TYR A 37 -2.74 1.05 -8.29
N ARG A 38 -2.24 0.98 -9.53
CA ARG A 38 -2.77 1.66 -10.71
C ARG A 38 -4.27 1.47 -10.99
N ASN A 39 -4.76 0.26 -10.75
CA ASN A 39 -6.11 -0.15 -11.10
C ASN A 39 -6.97 -0.50 -9.88
N GLY A 40 -6.49 -0.24 -8.68
CA GLY A 40 -7.17 -0.59 -7.43
C GLY A 40 -7.15 -2.09 -7.08
N GLN A 41 -6.66 -2.98 -7.96
CA GLN A 41 -6.69 -4.43 -7.76
C GLN A 41 -6.02 -4.86 -6.44
N TYR A 42 -4.93 -4.17 -6.06
CA TYR A 42 -4.24 -4.46 -4.81
C TYR A 42 -5.13 -4.24 -3.58
N TYR A 43 -5.88 -3.14 -3.53
CA TYR A 43 -6.85 -2.89 -2.46
C TYR A 43 -7.99 -3.92 -2.50
N GLY A 44 -8.47 -4.26 -3.69
CA GLY A 44 -9.49 -5.30 -3.87
C GLY A 44 -9.03 -6.66 -3.34
N ASN A 45 -7.75 -7.01 -3.49
CA ASN A 45 -7.18 -8.24 -2.93
C ASN A 45 -7.12 -8.21 -1.39
N LEU A 46 -6.80 -7.06 -0.79
CA LEU A 46 -6.88 -6.89 0.67
C LEU A 46 -8.32 -7.07 1.17
N LEU A 47 -9.31 -6.49 0.49
CA LEU A 47 -10.73 -6.69 0.83
C LEU A 47 -11.18 -8.14 0.71
N LYS A 48 -10.75 -8.85 -0.33
CA LYS A 48 -11.03 -10.29 -0.47
C LYS A 48 -10.47 -11.07 0.70
N ARG A 49 -9.25 -10.77 1.14
CA ARG A 49 -8.67 -11.38 2.34
C ARG A 49 -9.53 -11.08 3.58
N ILE A 50 -9.91 -9.83 3.83
CA ILE A 50 -10.75 -9.48 4.99
C ILE A 50 -12.08 -10.25 5.00
N LYS A 51 -12.66 -10.52 3.82
CA LYS A 51 -13.92 -11.27 3.69
C LYS A 51 -13.76 -12.77 3.95
N ASN A 52 -12.59 -13.33 3.64
CA ASN A 52 -12.35 -14.78 3.69
C ASN A 52 -11.64 -15.21 4.97
N ASP A 53 -10.75 -14.36 5.49
CA ASP A 53 -9.94 -14.62 6.66
C ASP A 53 -10.81 -14.50 7.93
N LYS A 54 -10.53 -15.32 8.93
CA LYS A 54 -11.24 -15.32 10.21
C LYS A 54 -10.80 -14.14 11.08
N LYS A 55 -11.78 -13.46 11.67
CA LYS A 55 -11.57 -12.32 12.57
C LYS A 55 -11.15 -12.80 13.97
N ILE A 56 -10.07 -12.23 14.49
CA ILE A 56 -9.61 -12.35 15.87
C ILE A 56 -9.74 -10.99 16.55
N ASN A 57 -10.47 -10.93 17.67
CA ASN A 57 -10.65 -9.68 18.40
C ASN A 57 -9.45 -9.40 19.31
N SER A 58 -9.04 -8.14 19.36
CA SER A 58 -8.03 -7.61 20.25
C SER A 58 -8.63 -6.58 21.20
N ASP A 59 -8.24 -6.65 22.47
CA ASP A 59 -8.50 -5.59 23.43
C ASP A 59 -7.51 -4.41 23.32
N ALA A 60 -6.39 -4.60 22.63
CA ALA A 60 -5.39 -3.57 22.43
C ALA A 60 -5.79 -2.65 21.25
N GLU A 61 -5.73 -1.34 21.49
CA GLU A 61 -5.99 -0.36 20.44
C GLU A 61 -4.88 -0.36 19.40
N ILE A 62 -5.26 -0.39 18.12
CA ILE A 62 -4.34 -0.20 17.00
C ILE A 62 -4.18 1.30 16.75
N ALA A 63 -3.10 1.87 17.26
CA ALA A 63 -2.81 3.29 17.16
C ALA A 63 -1.49 3.57 16.42
N LEU A 64 -1.49 4.60 15.58
CA LEU A 64 -0.28 5.14 14.92
C LEU A 64 0.22 6.41 15.62
N VAL A 65 -0.68 7.31 16.03
CA VAL A 65 -0.36 8.55 16.76
C VAL A 65 -1.09 8.50 18.11
N LYS A 66 -0.41 8.88 19.19
CA LYS A 66 -0.99 8.87 20.53
C LYS A 66 -2.23 9.78 20.58
N ASN A 67 -3.30 9.30 21.21
CA ASN A 67 -4.56 10.03 21.41
C ASN A 67 -5.25 10.48 20.11
N LYS A 68 -5.09 9.74 19.01
CA LYS A 68 -5.74 10.07 17.74
C LYS A 68 -6.16 8.80 16.99
N LEU A 69 -7.46 8.69 16.72
CA LEU A 69 -8.03 7.59 15.92
C LEU A 69 -7.40 7.55 14.54
N LEU A 70 -7.13 6.33 14.02
CA LEU A 70 -6.44 6.14 12.74
C LEU A 70 -7.14 6.86 11.59
N ASN A 71 -8.48 6.75 11.47
CA ASN A 71 -9.26 7.40 10.42
C ASN A 71 -9.32 8.95 10.53
N LYS A 72 -8.76 9.54 11.60
CA LYS A 72 -8.61 11.00 11.76
C LYS A 72 -7.18 11.48 11.49
N ILE A 73 -6.25 10.57 11.22
CA ILE A 73 -4.87 10.91 10.87
C ILE A 73 -4.83 11.39 9.42
N GLY A 74 -4.36 12.62 9.21
CA GLY A 74 -4.11 13.16 7.88
C GLY A 74 -2.63 13.15 7.53
N GLU A 75 -2.32 13.59 6.30
CA GLU A 75 -0.95 13.58 5.79
C GLU A 75 0.00 14.39 6.67
N ARG A 76 -0.47 15.55 7.15
CA ARG A 76 0.32 16.44 8.03
C ARG A 76 0.70 15.77 9.35
N ASP A 77 -0.17 14.92 9.91
CA ASP A 77 0.13 14.19 11.15
C ASP A 77 1.26 13.19 10.94
N VAL A 78 1.22 12.45 9.83
CA VAL A 78 2.26 11.50 9.45
C VAL A 78 3.58 12.22 9.17
N ILE A 79 3.56 13.32 8.42
CA ILE A 79 4.75 14.13 8.15
C ILE A 79 5.34 14.72 9.43
N LYS A 80 4.50 15.18 10.36
CA LYS A 80 4.95 15.68 11.67
C LYS A 80 5.63 14.58 12.49
N LYS A 81 5.12 13.34 12.43
CA LYS A 81 5.65 12.20 13.19
C LYS A 81 6.91 11.59 12.58
N PHE A 82 6.96 11.44 11.26
CA PHE A 82 8.01 10.66 10.57
C PHE A 82 8.94 11.53 9.71
N GLY A 83 8.69 12.83 9.63
CA GLY A 83 9.46 13.76 8.80
C GLY A 83 9.00 13.78 7.34
N LYS A 84 9.86 14.29 6.46
CA LYS A 84 9.54 14.41 5.04
C LYS A 84 9.51 13.01 4.38
N PRO A 85 8.44 12.66 3.64
CA PRO A 85 8.39 11.41 2.92
C PRO A 85 9.48 11.37 1.86
N VAL A 86 9.99 10.17 1.61
CA VAL A 86 10.88 9.92 0.48
C VAL A 86 10.15 10.27 -0.81
N PHE A 87 8.87 9.87 -0.88
CA PHE A 87 8.06 10.12 -2.06
C PHE A 87 6.58 10.34 -1.70
N LYS A 88 5.91 11.18 -2.50
CA LYS A 88 4.46 11.43 -2.42
C LYS A 88 3.88 11.37 -3.82
N PHE A 89 2.78 10.63 -3.99
CA PHE A 89 1.98 10.72 -5.21
C PHE A 89 0.50 10.78 -4.92
N ASN A 90 -0.21 11.44 -5.82
CA ASN A 90 -1.65 11.41 -5.95
C ASN A 90 -1.98 10.51 -7.13
N HIS A 91 -2.98 9.65 -6.96
CA HIS A 91 -3.43 8.79 -8.03
C HIS A 91 -4.54 9.47 -8.82
N ASP A 92 -4.19 10.11 -9.94
CA ASP A 92 -5.12 10.89 -10.78
C ASP A 92 -6.35 10.08 -11.25
N ASN A 93 -6.20 8.77 -11.42
CA ASN A 93 -7.27 7.88 -11.91
C ASN A 93 -8.04 7.13 -10.81
N LEU A 94 -7.60 7.17 -9.55
CA LEU A 94 -8.31 6.52 -8.43
C LEU A 94 -9.02 7.61 -7.62
N PRO A 95 -9.98 7.29 -6.73
CA PRO A 95 -10.73 8.29 -6.01
C PRO A 95 -9.84 9.09 -5.03
N ASN A 96 -9.12 10.12 -5.50
CA ASN A 96 -8.30 11.05 -4.71
C ASN A 96 -7.48 10.37 -3.61
N ILE A 97 -6.72 9.34 -4.00
CA ILE A 97 -5.84 8.61 -3.09
C ILE A 97 -4.45 9.22 -3.14
N ASN A 98 -4.00 9.72 -1.98
CA ASN A 98 -2.64 10.18 -1.79
C ASN A 98 -1.85 9.11 -1.05
N ILE A 99 -0.61 8.87 -1.48
CA ILE A 99 0.28 7.89 -0.87
C ILE A 99 1.57 8.58 -0.48
N LEU A 100 1.96 8.43 0.79
CA LEU A 100 3.27 8.84 1.30
C LEU A 100 4.13 7.59 1.48
N LEU A 101 5.33 7.61 0.92
CA LEU A 101 6.30 6.54 1.00
C LEU A 101 7.48 6.95 1.87
N TYR A 102 7.86 6.09 2.79
CA TYR A 102 9.03 6.22 3.65
C TYR A 102 9.95 5.01 3.52
N ARG A 103 11.22 5.23 3.85
CA ARG A 103 12.21 4.18 4.09
C ARG A 103 12.81 4.43 5.46
N GLU A 104 12.52 3.56 6.39
CA GLU A 104 12.91 3.73 7.80
C GLU A 104 13.59 2.47 8.33
N LYS A 105 14.07 2.57 9.57
CA LYS A 105 14.58 1.42 10.32
C LYS A 105 13.63 1.12 11.45
N LEU A 106 13.14 -0.13 11.52
CA LEU A 106 12.46 -0.67 12.69
C LEU A 106 13.40 -1.68 13.34
N GLY A 107 14.00 -1.30 14.47
CA GLY A 107 15.10 -2.04 15.07
C GLY A 107 16.27 -2.20 14.09
N LYS A 108 16.69 -3.45 13.85
CA LYS A 108 17.75 -3.80 12.89
C LYS A 108 17.30 -3.84 11.43
N HIS A 109 15.99 -3.77 11.15
CA HIS A 109 15.43 -4.01 9.82
C HIS A 109 15.20 -2.73 9.04
N LYS A 110 15.51 -2.76 7.74
CA LYS A 110 15.10 -1.73 6.79
C LYS A 110 13.67 -2.02 6.35
N VAL A 111 12.81 -1.03 6.48
CA VAL A 111 11.38 -1.15 6.22
C VAL A 111 10.95 -0.09 5.23
N LYS A 112 10.10 -0.50 4.29
CA LYS A 112 9.36 0.42 3.41
C LYS A 112 7.99 0.62 4.02
N THR A 113 7.60 1.87 4.16
CA THR A 113 6.33 2.20 4.79
C THR A 113 5.49 3.02 3.84
N GLU A 114 4.26 2.58 3.61
CA GLU A 114 3.31 3.24 2.72
C GLU A 114 2.12 3.72 3.57
N TYR A 115 1.76 4.99 3.47
CA TYR A 115 0.58 5.57 4.13
C TYR A 115 -0.39 6.08 3.08
N HIS A 116 -1.62 5.59 3.10
CA HIS A 116 -2.64 5.82 2.09
C HIS A 116 -3.77 6.66 2.66
N PHE A 117 -4.07 7.75 1.98
CA PHE A 117 -5.07 8.73 2.41
C PHE A 117 -6.15 8.87 1.36
N PHE A 118 -7.39 8.88 1.81
CA PHE A 118 -8.56 9.25 1.02
C PHE A 118 -9.13 10.53 1.60
N LYS A 119 -9.24 11.59 0.79
CA LYS A 119 -9.71 12.92 1.24
C LYS A 119 -8.98 13.41 2.51
N ASN A 120 -7.66 13.19 2.58
CA ASN A 120 -6.80 13.52 3.73
C ASN A 120 -7.11 12.77 5.05
N SER A 121 -7.77 11.61 4.96
CA SER A 121 -7.93 10.67 6.07
C SER A 121 -7.21 9.35 5.77
N LEU A 122 -6.41 8.87 6.70
CA LEU A 122 -5.71 7.60 6.60
C LEU A 122 -6.75 6.46 6.55
N PHE A 123 -6.58 5.53 5.60
CA PHE A 123 -7.42 4.33 5.51
C PHE A 123 -6.60 3.03 5.47
N LEU A 124 -5.34 3.11 5.07
CA LEU A 124 -4.40 2.00 5.02
C LEU A 124 -2.98 2.51 5.31
N TYR A 125 -2.21 1.78 6.11
CA TYR A 125 -0.76 1.87 6.08
C TYR A 125 -0.11 0.50 6.14
N SER A 126 1.11 0.39 5.64
CA SER A 126 1.82 -0.88 5.62
C SER A 126 3.29 -0.74 5.99
N TYR A 127 3.83 -1.78 6.62
CA TYR A 127 5.26 -2.00 6.75
C TYR A 127 5.64 -3.20 5.88
N THR A 128 6.52 -2.99 4.90
CA THR A 128 7.05 -4.05 4.05
C THR A 128 8.54 -4.23 4.32
N PHE A 129 8.90 -5.43 4.78
CA PHE A 129 10.26 -5.80 5.07
C PHE A 129 10.84 -6.55 3.88
N SER A 130 12.03 -6.14 3.44
CA SER A 130 12.74 -6.82 2.35
C SER A 130 13.70 -7.85 2.94
N ASN A 131 13.67 -9.08 2.42
CA ASN A 131 14.65 -10.14 2.71
C ASN A 131 14.78 -10.49 4.20
N LEU A 132 13.65 -10.63 4.92
CA LEU A 132 13.70 -11.21 6.28
C LEU A 132 14.05 -12.69 6.22
N SER A 133 14.95 -13.12 7.11
CA SER A 133 15.17 -14.54 7.37
C SER A 133 13.92 -15.17 8.00
N SER A 134 13.79 -16.49 7.96
CA SER A 134 12.67 -17.18 8.62
C SER A 134 12.60 -16.86 10.12
N ASN A 135 13.75 -16.76 10.79
CA ASN A 135 13.81 -16.39 12.20
C ASN A 135 13.32 -14.97 12.45
N ASP A 136 13.74 -14.00 11.62
CA ASP A 136 13.25 -12.62 11.76
C ASP A 136 11.74 -12.52 11.47
N LYS A 137 11.20 -13.31 10.53
CA LYS A 137 9.76 -13.36 10.29
C LYS A 137 9.03 -13.87 11.53
N SER A 138 9.47 -14.96 12.13
CA SER A 138 8.89 -15.49 13.37
C SER A 138 8.94 -14.47 14.51
N GLU A 139 10.08 -13.81 14.71
CA GLU A 139 10.25 -12.74 15.71
C GLU A 139 9.23 -11.61 15.50
N MET A 140 9.02 -11.16 14.25
CA MET A 140 8.03 -10.13 13.95
C MET A 140 6.59 -10.59 14.27
N LEU A 141 6.24 -11.84 13.96
CA LEU A 141 4.92 -12.39 14.26
C LEU A 141 4.68 -12.48 15.77
N GLU A 142 5.68 -12.94 16.53
CA GLU A 142 5.62 -13.00 18.00
C GLU A 142 5.44 -11.61 18.61
N VAL A 143 6.14 -10.61 18.10
CA VAL A 143 5.98 -9.21 18.54
C VAL A 143 4.57 -8.70 18.28
N ILE A 144 3.99 -8.96 17.10
CA ILE A 144 2.61 -8.57 16.77
C ILE A 144 1.64 -9.28 17.70
N GLN A 145 1.79 -10.59 17.87
CA GLN A 145 0.94 -11.40 18.73
C GLN A 145 1.01 -10.85 20.16
N LYS A 146 2.19 -10.77 20.76
CA LYS A 146 2.35 -10.23 22.12
C LYS A 146 1.78 -8.81 22.30
N LYS A 147 1.85 -7.98 21.25
CA LYS A 147 1.36 -6.59 21.32
C LYS A 147 -0.17 -6.50 21.25
N TYR A 148 -0.82 -7.34 20.46
CA TYR A 148 -2.24 -7.21 20.15
C TYR A 148 -3.09 -8.42 20.55
N PHE A 149 -2.50 -9.49 21.06
CA PHE A 149 -3.21 -10.71 21.39
C PHE A 149 -2.53 -11.47 22.51
N ASN A 150 -3.21 -11.58 23.65
CA ASN A 150 -2.71 -12.31 24.83
C ASN A 150 -3.19 -13.78 24.87
N GLY A 151 -3.66 -14.33 23.74
CA GLY A 151 -4.17 -15.70 23.63
C GLY A 151 -3.28 -16.62 22.79
N ASP A 152 -3.86 -17.74 22.33
CA ASP A 152 -3.21 -18.77 21.51
C ASP A 152 -2.57 -18.23 20.22
N SER A 153 -1.73 -19.06 19.56
CA SER A 153 -1.09 -18.73 18.29
C SER A 153 -2.10 -18.28 17.22
N ILE A 154 -1.82 -17.14 16.58
CA ILE A 154 -2.62 -16.64 15.45
C ILE A 154 -2.10 -17.25 14.15
N ASP A 155 -3.01 -17.81 13.34
CA ASP A 155 -2.68 -18.21 11.97
C ASP A 155 -2.82 -17.01 11.02
N PHE A 156 -1.76 -16.19 10.95
CA PHE A 156 -1.71 -14.99 10.10
C PHE A 156 -1.92 -15.25 8.59
N LYS A 157 -1.94 -16.50 8.13
CA LYS A 157 -2.29 -16.86 6.76
C LYS A 157 -3.79 -16.74 6.50
N ASN A 158 -4.60 -17.12 7.48
CA ASN A 158 -6.06 -17.23 7.35
C ASN A 158 -6.81 -16.39 8.39
N GLU A 159 -6.11 -15.66 9.25
CA GLU A 159 -6.69 -14.86 10.31
C GLU A 159 -6.19 -13.40 10.26
N TYR A 160 -7.04 -12.48 10.74
CA TYR A 160 -6.71 -11.07 10.92
C TYR A 160 -7.09 -10.59 12.31
N ILE A 161 -6.35 -9.61 12.82
CA ILE A 161 -6.62 -9.01 14.13
C ILE A 161 -7.51 -7.79 13.93
N ALA A 162 -8.49 -7.58 14.82
CA ALA A 162 -9.36 -6.43 14.83
C ALA A 162 -9.46 -5.82 16.23
N ASP A 163 -9.35 -4.50 16.35
CA ASP A 163 -9.60 -3.81 17.61
C ASP A 163 -11.07 -3.37 17.77
N LYS A 164 -11.39 -2.75 18.91
CA LYS A 164 -12.73 -2.23 19.25
C LYS A 164 -13.19 -1.10 18.32
N ASN A 165 -12.26 -0.41 17.66
CA ASN A 165 -12.54 0.65 16.71
C ASN A 165 -12.71 0.12 15.27
N SER A 166 -12.76 -1.20 15.09
CA SER A 166 -12.80 -1.87 13.78
C SER A 166 -11.56 -1.58 12.91
N ASN A 167 -10.44 -1.20 13.53
CA ASN A 167 -9.15 -1.20 12.85
C ASN A 167 -8.64 -2.64 12.74
N LEU A 168 -7.95 -2.96 11.65
CA LEU A 168 -7.54 -4.32 11.32
C LEU A 168 -6.03 -4.43 11.11
N ILE A 169 -5.46 -5.57 11.47
CA ILE A 169 -4.10 -5.98 11.10
C ILE A 169 -4.18 -7.22 10.22
N LEU A 170 -3.62 -7.12 9.02
CA LEU A 170 -3.35 -8.26 8.15
C LEU A 170 -1.85 -8.46 8.03
N VAL A 171 -1.39 -9.71 8.01
CA VAL A 171 0.00 -10.02 7.68
C VAL A 171 0.04 -10.83 6.39
N ASN A 172 0.90 -10.41 5.47
CA ASN A 172 1.32 -11.25 4.37
C ASN A 172 2.69 -11.83 4.73
N ASN A 173 2.69 -13.11 5.06
CA ASN A 173 3.89 -13.87 5.38
C ASN A 173 4.10 -14.92 4.28
N ASN A 174 4.73 -14.52 3.18
CA ASN A 174 5.12 -15.44 2.12
C ASN A 174 6.65 -15.43 1.94
N ASP A 175 7.18 -16.37 1.16
CA ASP A 175 8.62 -16.52 0.97
C ASP A 175 9.26 -15.27 0.35
N LEU A 176 8.51 -14.59 -0.51
CA LEU A 176 8.98 -13.43 -1.29
C LEU A 176 8.91 -12.10 -0.54
N SER A 177 8.00 -11.97 0.43
CA SER A 177 7.71 -10.70 1.10
C SER A 177 7.05 -10.92 2.45
N PHE A 178 7.52 -10.14 3.43
CA PHE A 178 6.84 -10.01 4.72
C PHE A 178 6.25 -8.59 4.81
N SER A 179 4.93 -8.48 4.94
CA SER A 179 4.26 -7.19 5.05
C SER A 179 3.17 -7.21 6.09
N ILE A 180 3.08 -6.14 6.87
CA ILE A 180 2.05 -5.92 7.87
C ILE A 180 1.20 -4.76 7.38
N TYR A 181 -0.11 -4.96 7.27
CA TYR A 181 -1.08 -3.96 6.83
C TYR A 181 -1.97 -3.58 8.00
N TYR A 182 -2.20 -2.29 8.14
CA TYR A 182 -3.10 -1.72 9.13
C TYR A 182 -4.20 -0.94 8.40
N LEU A 183 -5.46 -1.30 8.65
CA LEU A 183 -6.62 -0.76 7.96
C LEU A 183 -7.59 -0.16 8.98
N CYS A 184 -8.23 0.97 8.66
CA CYS A 184 -9.09 1.68 9.63
C CYS A 184 -10.37 2.30 9.04
N ASP A 185 -10.56 2.26 7.72
CA ASP A 185 -11.77 2.77 7.08
C ASP A 185 -12.15 1.93 5.85
N LEU A 186 -12.91 0.87 6.09
CA LEU A 186 -13.37 -0.03 5.03
C LEU A 186 -14.62 0.47 4.28
N LYS A 187 -15.34 1.46 4.81
CA LYS A 187 -16.65 1.88 4.27
C LYS A 187 -16.59 3.14 3.42
N THR A 188 -15.49 3.88 3.42
CA THR A 188 -15.37 5.07 2.56
C THR A 188 -14.38 4.85 1.43
N ALA A 189 -13.09 4.73 1.73
CA ALA A 189 -12.05 4.62 0.73
C ALA A 189 -12.20 3.33 -0.09
N PHE A 190 -12.38 2.21 0.61
CA PHE A 190 -12.47 0.89 -0.02
C PHE A 190 -13.74 0.70 -0.87
N ASP A 191 -14.88 1.27 -0.45
CA ASP A 191 -16.10 1.27 -1.25
C ASP A 191 -15.91 2.07 -2.54
N LYS A 192 -15.30 3.27 -2.46
CA LYS A 192 -14.98 4.08 -3.65
C LYS A 192 -13.96 3.43 -4.58
N ILE A 193 -12.99 2.72 -4.03
CA ILE A 193 -12.05 1.93 -4.84
C ILE A 193 -12.79 0.79 -5.54
N SER A 194 -13.70 0.10 -4.85
CA SER A 194 -14.49 -0.99 -5.41
C SER A 194 -15.41 -0.51 -6.54
N GLU A 195 -16.14 0.59 -6.33
CA GLU A 195 -16.95 1.25 -7.36
C GLU A 195 -16.12 1.59 -8.62
N TYR A 196 -14.92 2.15 -8.43
CA TYR A 196 -14.01 2.45 -9.53
C TYR A 196 -13.55 1.19 -10.29
N MET A 197 -13.22 0.13 -9.56
CA MET A 197 -12.82 -1.15 -10.16
C MET A 197 -13.94 -1.75 -11.02
N ASP A 198 -15.17 -1.73 -10.52
CA ASP A 198 -16.34 -2.24 -11.24
C ASP A 198 -16.61 -1.42 -12.50
N PHE A 199 -16.54 -0.09 -12.40
CA PHE A 199 -16.64 0.80 -13.55
C PHE A 199 -15.59 0.48 -14.62
N LYS A 200 -14.32 0.32 -14.23
CA LYS A 200 -13.22 -0.01 -15.17
C LYS A 200 -13.39 -1.38 -15.82
N LYS A 201 -13.93 -2.36 -15.08
CA LYS A 201 -14.26 -3.68 -15.62
C LYS A 201 -15.35 -3.58 -16.69
N THR A 202 -16.41 -2.82 -16.43
CA THR A 202 -17.49 -2.59 -17.40
C THR A 202 -16.98 -1.85 -18.66
N GLU A 203 -16.12 -0.85 -18.50
CA GLU A 203 -15.50 -0.16 -19.64
C GLU A 203 -14.66 -1.11 -20.51
N ALA A 204 -13.89 -2.01 -19.88
CA ALA A 204 -13.07 -2.99 -20.59
C ALA A 204 -13.93 -3.97 -21.40
N ILE A 205 -15.01 -4.50 -20.81
CA ILE A 205 -15.96 -5.41 -21.49
C ILE A 205 -16.59 -4.72 -22.71
N ARG A 206 -17.11 -3.50 -22.55
CA ARG A 206 -17.69 -2.72 -23.66
C ARG A 206 -16.70 -2.50 -24.81
N LYS A 207 -15.44 -2.20 -24.46
CA LYS A 207 -14.38 -2.01 -25.45
C LYS A 207 -14.08 -3.31 -26.21
N GLU A 208 -14.04 -4.44 -25.52
CA GLU A 208 -13.83 -5.75 -26.12
C GLU A 208 -14.97 -6.13 -27.07
N GLU A 209 -16.22 -5.94 -26.64
CA GLU A 209 -17.42 -6.16 -27.47
C GLU A 209 -17.41 -5.29 -28.73
N PHE A 210 -17.05 -4.01 -28.61
CA PHE A 210 -16.91 -3.11 -29.74
C PHE A 210 -15.84 -3.60 -30.74
N ILE A 211 -14.69 -4.07 -30.24
CA ILE A 211 -13.62 -4.63 -31.08
C ILE A 211 -14.11 -5.90 -31.79
N LYS A 212 -14.75 -6.82 -31.07
CA LYS A 212 -15.32 -8.06 -31.65
C LYS A 212 -16.35 -7.76 -32.74
N LYS A 213 -17.25 -6.80 -32.50
CA LYS A 213 -18.24 -6.37 -33.49
C LYS A 213 -17.59 -5.79 -34.75
N LYS A 214 -16.51 -5.02 -34.60
CA LYS A 214 -15.76 -4.46 -35.73
C LYS A 214 -15.01 -5.53 -36.52
N LEU A 215 -14.49 -6.55 -35.84
CA LEU A 215 -13.82 -7.70 -36.46
C LEU A 215 -14.83 -8.55 -37.25
N TYR A 216 -15.97 -8.89 -36.65
CA TYR A 216 -17.04 -9.67 -37.28
C TYR A 216 -17.60 -9.01 -38.56
N LYS A 217 -17.63 -7.68 -38.63
CA LYS A 217 -18.07 -6.97 -39.84
C LYS A 217 -17.04 -6.98 -40.98
N LYS A 218 -15.78 -7.28 -40.68
CA LYS A 218 -14.66 -7.22 -41.64
C LYS A 218 -14.24 -8.59 -42.17
N LEU A 219 -14.42 -9.62 -41.35
CA LEU A 219 -14.29 -11.03 -41.74
C LEU A 219 -15.60 -11.47 -42.42
#